data_AF-A0AA43EYP2-F1
#
_entry.id   AF-A0AA43EYP2-F1
#
_cell.length_a   1.000
_cell.length_b   1.000
_cell.length_c   1.000
_cell.angle_alpha   90.00
_cell.angle_beta   90.00
_cell.angle_gamma   90.00
#
_symmetry.space_group_name_H-M   'P 1'
#
loop_
_entity.id
_entity.type
_entity.pdbx_description
1 polymer ?
#
loop_
_entity_poly.entity_id
_entity_poly.type
_entity_poly.pdbx_seq_one_letter_code
_entity_poly.pdbx_strand_id
1 'polypeptide(L)'
;MTGSPDRFAELLAREEAEIDLARACLLIAADAYPGLDVDGYLGEIERFAARLRGRLAPGEPAESRVIALNRLLFDELGFAGNADHYYDPRNSYLNEVLDRRTGIPITLSVLYLEIGRRIGLALEGVSFPGHFLVRLSLPGAMLVLDPFSGGEAQSEADLRARLLRVIPEGQAGGVPVTELPLDPFLEPAGKRQILARLLRNLKAIYREADKPQRLLDVLNRMLIA
;
A
#
# COMPACT_ATOMS: atom_id res chain seq x y z
N MET A 1 16.13 -12.65 -28.43
CA MET A 1 16.65 -11.45 -27.73
C MET A 1 17.24 -11.91 -26.41
N THR A 2 18.53 -11.67 -26.21
CA THR A 2 19.31 -12.08 -25.03
C THR A 2 18.64 -11.57 -23.75
N GLY A 3 18.09 -12.51 -22.96
CA GLY A 3 17.32 -12.23 -21.77
C GLY A 3 18.19 -11.64 -20.68
N SER A 4 18.15 -10.31 -20.53
CA SER A 4 18.38 -9.73 -19.22
C SER A 4 17.37 -10.37 -18.27
N PRO A 5 17.78 -10.93 -17.14
CA PRO A 5 16.83 -11.48 -16.19
C PRO A 5 15.86 -10.39 -15.75
N ASP A 6 14.60 -10.78 -15.59
CA ASP A 6 13.55 -9.88 -15.15
C ASP A 6 13.82 -9.50 -13.69
N ARG A 7 14.27 -8.26 -13.47
CA ARG A 7 14.64 -7.73 -12.15
C ARG A 7 13.53 -7.87 -11.11
N PHE A 8 12.26 -7.87 -11.55
CA PHE A 8 11.13 -8.10 -10.66
C PHE A 8 11.07 -9.55 -10.19
N ALA A 9 11.25 -10.50 -11.11
CA ALA A 9 11.29 -11.93 -10.78
C ALA A 9 12.43 -12.26 -9.82
N GLU A 10 13.62 -11.71 -10.08
CA GLU A 10 14.79 -11.88 -9.19
C GLU A 10 14.53 -11.32 -7.79
N LEU A 11 13.86 -10.18 -7.70
CA LEU A 11 13.51 -9.56 -6.43
C LEU A 11 12.51 -10.43 -5.65
N LEU A 12 11.50 -10.98 -6.32
CA LEU A 12 10.48 -11.83 -5.70
C LEU A 12 10.91 -13.27 -5.46
N ALA A 13 12.05 -13.71 -5.99
CA ALA A 13 12.66 -14.98 -5.63
C ALA A 13 13.34 -14.97 -4.24
N ARG A 14 13.52 -13.78 -3.64
CA ARG A 14 14.15 -13.62 -2.31
C ARG A 14 13.19 -13.95 -1.17
N GLU A 15 13.72 -14.07 0.04
CA GLU A 15 12.88 -14.21 1.24
C GLU A 15 11.97 -12.98 1.45
N GLU A 16 10.81 -13.17 2.07
CA GLU A 16 9.81 -12.11 2.26
C GLU A 16 10.40 -10.84 2.94
N ALA A 17 11.29 -11.05 3.91
CA ALA A 17 11.97 -9.97 4.62
C ALA A 17 12.89 -9.14 3.72
N GLU A 18 13.47 -9.75 2.68
CA GLU A 18 14.48 -9.17 1.78
C GLU A 18 13.89 -8.48 0.55
N ILE A 19 12.60 -8.68 0.27
CA ILE A 19 11.90 -7.99 -0.82
C ILE A 19 11.82 -6.49 -0.50
N ASP A 20 12.36 -5.65 -1.37
CA ASP A 20 12.14 -4.21 -1.32
C ASP A 20 10.79 -3.89 -1.99
N LEU A 21 9.77 -3.60 -1.17
CA LEU A 21 8.40 -3.44 -1.66
C LEU A 21 8.26 -2.17 -2.52
N ALA A 22 8.86 -1.06 -2.13
CA ALA A 22 8.91 0.15 -2.96
C ALA A 22 9.55 -0.13 -4.34
N ARG A 23 10.69 -0.83 -4.37
CA ARG A 23 11.35 -1.19 -5.62
C ARG A 23 10.48 -2.11 -6.48
N ALA A 24 9.82 -3.10 -5.87
CA ALA A 24 8.89 -3.97 -6.59
C ALA A 24 7.73 -3.19 -7.21
N CYS A 25 7.14 -2.25 -6.47
CA CYS A 25 6.09 -1.36 -7.01
C CYS A 25 6.59 -0.48 -8.15
N LEU A 26 7.81 0.06 -8.07
CA LEU A 26 8.41 0.87 -9.14
C LEU A 26 8.78 0.02 -10.37
N LEU A 27 9.17 -1.24 -10.19
CA LEU A 27 9.39 -2.16 -11.30
C LEU A 27 8.08 -2.53 -12.03
N ILE A 28 6.96 -2.65 -11.31
CA ILE A 28 5.62 -2.75 -11.94
C ILE A 28 5.30 -1.49 -12.75
N ALA A 29 5.65 -0.30 -12.22
CA ALA A 29 5.44 0.95 -12.93
C ALA A 29 6.32 1.07 -14.19
N ALA A 30 7.53 0.52 -14.19
CA ALA A 30 8.45 0.59 -15.33
C ALA A 30 7.87 -0.08 -16.62
N ASP A 31 6.91 -1.00 -16.49
CA ASP A 31 6.18 -1.55 -17.65
C ASP A 31 5.29 -0.49 -18.31
N ALA A 32 4.72 0.41 -17.50
CA ALA A 32 3.90 1.51 -17.96
C ALA A 32 4.72 2.71 -18.47
N TYR A 33 5.90 2.91 -17.87
CA TYR A 33 6.76 4.07 -18.06
C TYR A 33 8.19 3.63 -18.46
N PRO A 34 8.44 3.37 -19.76
CA PRO A 34 9.77 3.01 -20.24
C PRO A 34 10.81 4.08 -19.87
N GLY A 35 11.93 3.67 -19.30
CA GLY A 35 12.99 4.58 -18.86
C GLY A 35 12.79 5.19 -17.47
N LEU A 36 11.82 4.70 -16.68
CA LEU A 36 11.59 5.14 -15.30
C LEU A 36 12.88 5.03 -14.45
N ASP A 37 13.26 6.12 -13.79
CA ASP A 37 14.37 6.15 -12.85
C ASP A 37 13.96 5.58 -11.47
N VAL A 38 13.97 4.25 -11.38
CA VAL A 38 13.61 3.51 -10.16
C VAL A 38 14.42 3.99 -8.95
N ASP A 39 15.74 4.18 -9.13
CA ASP A 39 16.61 4.54 -8.01
C ASP A 39 16.40 6.00 -7.57
N GLY A 40 16.04 6.90 -8.50
CA GLY A 40 15.63 8.26 -8.21
C GLY A 40 14.40 8.35 -7.29
N TYR A 41 13.34 7.59 -7.59
CA TYR A 41 12.14 7.54 -6.75
C TYR A 41 12.38 6.85 -5.39
N LEU A 42 13.21 5.80 -5.35
CA LEU A 42 13.64 5.21 -4.06
C LEU A 42 14.41 6.23 -3.21
N GLY A 43 15.26 7.04 -3.84
CA GLY A 43 15.94 8.15 -3.21
C GLY A 43 14.98 9.21 -2.67
N GLU A 44 13.84 9.44 -3.33
CA GLU A 44 12.81 10.36 -2.82
C GLU A 44 12.14 9.86 -1.54
N ILE A 45 11.76 8.58 -1.51
CA ILE A 45 11.22 7.95 -0.30
C ILE A 45 12.22 8.04 0.85
N GLU A 46 13.51 7.82 0.57
CA GLU A 46 14.57 7.98 1.56
C GLU A 46 14.71 9.43 2.04
N ARG A 47 14.58 10.42 1.16
CA ARG A 47 14.59 11.85 1.54
C ARG A 47 13.44 12.18 2.51
N PHE A 48 12.25 11.64 2.29
CA PHE A 48 11.12 11.82 3.21
C PHE A 48 11.42 11.19 4.58
N ALA A 49 11.91 9.95 4.60
CA ALA A 49 12.27 9.27 5.84
C ALA A 49 13.41 10.00 6.59
N ALA A 50 14.43 10.48 5.89
CA ALA A 50 15.53 11.24 6.48
C ALA A 50 15.06 12.56 7.09
N ARG A 51 14.17 13.30 6.41
CA ARG A 51 13.54 14.52 6.94
C ARG A 51 12.78 14.23 8.23
N LEU A 52 12.07 13.11 8.29
CA LEU A 52 11.32 12.73 9.49
C LEU A 52 12.25 12.29 10.63
N ARG A 53 13.28 11.48 10.35
CA ARG A 53 14.30 11.09 11.34
C ARG A 53 14.96 12.30 11.99
N GLY A 54 15.26 13.35 11.23
CA GLY A 54 15.85 14.59 11.75
C GLY A 54 14.94 15.39 12.70
N ARG A 55 13.64 15.06 12.78
CA ARG A 55 12.66 15.71 13.66
C ARG A 55 12.33 14.91 14.91
N LEU A 56 12.69 13.64 14.95
CA LEU A 56 12.31 12.72 16.02
C LEU A 56 13.43 12.66 17.06
N ALA A 57 13.07 12.77 18.34
CA ALA A 57 14.02 12.55 19.42
C ALA A 57 14.37 11.04 19.53
N PRO A 58 15.57 10.69 20.01
CA PRO A 58 15.88 9.31 20.36
C PRO A 58 14.88 8.77 21.39
N GLY A 59 14.31 7.59 21.12
CA GLY A 59 13.33 6.97 22.01
C GLY A 59 11.91 7.54 21.92
N GLU A 60 11.62 8.40 20.95
CA GLU A 60 10.27 8.94 20.73
C GLU A 60 9.23 7.78 20.63
N PRO A 61 8.07 7.86 21.33
CA PRO A 61 7.03 6.84 21.29
C PRO A 61 6.50 6.57 19.88
N ALA A 62 5.98 5.36 19.65
CA ALA A 62 5.51 4.94 18.32
C ALA A 62 4.32 5.80 17.85
N GLU A 63 3.44 6.19 18.75
CA GLU A 63 2.29 7.05 18.51
C GLU A 63 2.73 8.46 18.07
N SER A 64 3.72 9.05 18.74
CA SER A 64 4.33 10.32 18.32
C SER A 64 4.95 10.23 16.93
N ARG A 65 5.62 9.10 16.60
CA ARG A 65 6.18 8.87 15.26
C ARG A 65 5.10 8.73 14.20
N VAL A 66 3.96 8.09 14.51
CA VAL A 66 2.79 8.03 13.63
C VAL A 66 2.24 9.43 13.38
N ILE A 67 2.06 10.25 14.42
CA ILE A 67 1.60 11.64 14.26
C ILE A 67 2.55 12.43 13.37
N ALA A 68 3.86 12.31 13.58
CA ALA A 68 4.86 13.00 12.78
C ALA A 68 4.88 12.49 11.31
N LEU A 69 4.65 11.20 11.10
CA LEU A 69 4.53 10.60 9.77
C LEU A 69 3.29 11.11 9.04
N ASN A 70 2.12 11.10 9.70
CA ASN A 70 0.87 11.63 9.15
C ASN A 70 1.03 13.09 8.76
N ARG A 71 1.56 13.91 9.67
CA ARG A 71 1.78 15.34 9.41
C ARG A 71 2.71 15.57 8.21
N LEU A 72 3.82 14.83 8.12
CA LEU A 72 4.73 14.97 6.99
C LEU A 72 4.04 14.59 5.67
N LEU A 73 3.39 13.42 5.61
CA LEU A 73 2.82 12.91 4.38
C LEU A 73 1.60 13.70 3.92
N PHE A 74 0.63 13.90 4.81
CA PHE A 74 -0.69 14.37 4.41
C PHE A 74 -0.81 15.90 4.54
N ASP A 75 -0.22 16.51 5.57
CA ASP A 75 -0.33 17.96 5.77
C ASP A 75 0.77 18.73 5.03
N GLU A 76 2.03 18.29 5.12
CA GLU A 76 3.17 19.02 4.55
C GLU A 76 3.46 18.66 3.08
N LEU A 77 3.39 17.37 2.74
CA LEU A 77 3.68 16.87 1.40
C LEU A 77 2.42 16.75 0.52
N GLY A 78 1.23 16.90 1.11
CA GLY A 78 -0.05 16.96 0.40
C GLY A 78 -0.48 15.65 -0.24
N PHE A 79 0.01 14.50 0.25
CA PHE A 79 -0.50 13.21 -0.23
C PHE A 79 -1.97 13.05 0.13
N ALA A 80 -2.79 12.55 -0.80
CA ALA A 80 -4.21 12.35 -0.57
C ALA A 80 -4.77 11.16 -1.35
N GLY A 81 -5.85 10.57 -0.83
CA GLY A 81 -6.66 9.61 -1.56
C GLY A 81 -7.37 10.27 -2.75
N ASN A 82 -7.28 9.69 -3.93
CA ASN A 82 -7.96 10.20 -5.12
C ASN A 82 -9.38 9.63 -5.24
N ALA A 83 -10.33 10.17 -4.46
CA ALA A 83 -11.72 9.71 -4.49
C ALA A 83 -12.42 10.06 -5.81
N ASP A 84 -12.15 11.24 -6.38
CA ASP A 84 -12.81 11.75 -7.60
C ASP A 84 -12.48 10.93 -8.85
N HIS A 85 -11.24 10.44 -8.92
CA HIS A 85 -10.76 9.63 -10.03
C HIS A 85 -10.14 8.32 -9.53
N TYR A 86 -10.86 7.61 -8.67
CA TYR A 86 -10.39 6.40 -7.99
C TYR A 86 -9.77 5.35 -8.94
N TYR A 87 -10.44 5.08 -10.07
CA TYR A 87 -10.03 4.08 -11.05
C TYR A 87 -9.00 4.58 -12.08
N ASP A 88 -8.44 5.79 -11.90
CA ASP A 88 -7.29 6.21 -12.71
C ASP A 88 -6.09 5.29 -12.43
N PRO A 89 -5.54 4.58 -13.44
CA PRO A 89 -4.44 3.65 -13.25
C PRO A 89 -3.19 4.32 -12.65
N ARG A 90 -3.00 5.63 -12.86
CA ARG A 90 -1.90 6.41 -12.27
C ARG A 90 -1.90 6.36 -10.75
N ASN A 91 -3.05 6.22 -10.12
CA ASN A 91 -3.13 6.08 -8.66
C ASN A 91 -2.50 4.76 -8.16
N SER A 92 -2.32 3.76 -9.03
CA SER A 92 -1.72 2.45 -8.73
C SER A 92 -0.23 2.37 -9.07
N TYR A 93 0.37 3.41 -9.66
CA TYR A 93 1.80 3.42 -9.99
C TYR A 93 2.57 4.30 -9.02
N LEU A 94 3.57 3.73 -8.32
CA LEU A 94 4.22 4.44 -7.21
C LEU A 94 4.96 5.72 -7.66
N ASN A 95 5.50 5.75 -8.88
CA ASN A 95 6.09 6.96 -9.44
C ASN A 95 5.06 8.09 -9.60
N GLU A 96 3.90 7.79 -10.17
CA GLU A 96 2.81 8.75 -10.35
C GLU A 96 2.24 9.21 -9.01
N VAL A 97 2.17 8.32 -8.02
CA VAL A 97 1.73 8.66 -6.67
C VAL A 97 2.71 9.65 -6.02
N LEU A 98 4.02 9.43 -6.18
CA LEU A 98 5.06 10.33 -5.69
C LEU A 98 5.02 11.69 -6.39
N ASP A 99 4.81 11.71 -7.71
CA ASP A 99 4.76 12.95 -8.49
C ASP A 99 3.47 13.76 -8.27
N ARG A 100 2.33 13.07 -8.32
CA ARG A 100 0.99 13.70 -8.27
C ARG A 100 0.45 13.85 -6.85
N ARG A 101 1.12 13.25 -5.87
CA ARG A 101 0.68 13.21 -4.46
C ARG A 101 -0.73 12.65 -4.28
N THR A 102 -1.16 11.78 -5.19
CA THR A 102 -2.50 11.19 -5.16
C THR A 102 -2.42 9.69 -5.44
N GLY A 103 -3.16 8.89 -4.66
CA GLY A 103 -3.10 7.43 -4.76
C GLY A 103 -4.38 6.73 -4.34
N ILE A 104 -4.32 5.40 -4.37
CA ILE A 104 -5.35 4.50 -3.82
C ILE A 104 -4.92 3.99 -2.44
N PRO A 105 -5.80 3.31 -1.68
CA PRO A 105 -5.44 2.81 -0.35
C PRO A 105 -4.18 1.95 -0.34
N ILE A 106 -3.96 1.13 -1.37
CA ILE A 106 -2.79 0.24 -1.48
C ILE A 106 -1.50 1.06 -1.62
N THR A 107 -1.43 2.00 -2.56
CA THR A 107 -0.19 2.72 -2.88
C THR A 107 0.17 3.75 -1.83
N LEU A 108 -0.82 4.43 -1.24
CA LEU A 108 -0.59 5.29 -0.08
C LEU A 108 -0.10 4.49 1.13
N SER A 109 -0.64 3.28 1.34
CA SER A 109 -0.15 2.39 2.38
C SER A 109 1.27 1.88 2.11
N VAL A 110 1.64 1.58 0.86
CA VAL A 110 3.03 1.23 0.51
C VAL A 110 3.98 2.36 0.90
N LEU A 111 3.66 3.60 0.53
CA LEU A 111 4.48 4.76 0.91
C LEU A 111 4.58 4.92 2.44
N TYR A 112 3.45 4.76 3.13
CA TYR A 112 3.35 4.83 4.58
C TYR A 112 4.21 3.77 5.28
N LEU A 113 4.14 2.52 4.84
CA LEU A 113 4.95 1.40 5.34
C LEU A 113 6.44 1.64 5.13
N GLU A 114 6.83 2.10 3.94
CA GLU A 114 8.23 2.27 3.56
C GLU A 114 8.91 3.39 4.36
N ILE A 115 8.22 4.51 4.60
CA ILE A 115 8.74 5.59 5.42
C ILE A 115 8.68 5.21 6.91
N GLY A 116 7.57 4.64 7.36
CA GLY A 116 7.37 4.24 8.75
C GLY A 116 8.42 3.25 9.23
N ARG A 117 8.76 2.24 8.42
CA ARG A 117 9.83 1.28 8.75
C ARG A 117 11.19 1.96 8.95
N ARG A 118 11.51 2.97 8.13
CA ARG A 118 12.79 3.72 8.21
C ARG A 118 12.90 4.60 9.45
N ILE A 119 11.77 4.97 10.06
CA ILE A 119 11.74 5.67 11.36
C ILE A 119 11.49 4.70 12.53
N GLY A 120 11.60 3.39 12.30
CA GLY A 120 11.51 2.36 13.33
C GLY A 120 10.09 2.04 13.80
N LEU A 121 9.07 2.31 12.98
CA LEU A 121 7.71 1.80 13.21
C LEU A 121 7.59 0.38 12.64
N ALA A 122 7.10 -0.55 13.45
CA ALA A 122 6.77 -1.91 13.03
C ALA A 122 5.37 -1.94 12.39
N LEU A 123 5.22 -1.25 11.26
CA LEU A 123 3.97 -1.21 10.51
C LEU A 123 3.83 -2.43 9.61
N GLU A 124 2.61 -2.93 9.50
CA GLU A 124 2.26 -4.05 8.62
C GLU A 124 1.04 -3.67 7.78
N GLY A 125 1.05 -4.04 6.50
CA GLY A 125 -0.12 -3.83 5.64
C GLY A 125 -1.25 -4.79 6.02
N VAL A 126 -2.49 -4.42 5.74
CA VAL A 126 -3.68 -5.25 5.98
C VAL A 126 -4.55 -5.23 4.73
N SER A 127 -4.72 -6.39 4.11
CA SER A 127 -5.55 -6.55 2.92
C SER A 127 -7.04 -6.67 3.28
N PHE A 128 -7.58 -5.62 3.90
CA PHE A 128 -8.95 -5.56 4.38
C PHE A 128 -9.97 -5.67 3.23
N PRO A 129 -11.13 -6.35 3.42
CA PRO A 129 -12.15 -6.41 2.37
C PRO A 129 -12.56 -5.02 1.88
N GLY A 130 -12.51 -4.82 0.57
CA GLY A 130 -12.90 -3.54 -0.07
C GLY A 130 -11.93 -2.37 0.10
N HIS A 131 -10.89 -2.48 0.91
CA HIS A 131 -9.96 -1.39 1.20
C HIS A 131 -8.53 -1.92 1.38
N PHE A 132 -7.59 -1.06 1.79
CA PHE A 132 -6.30 -1.50 2.29
C PHE A 132 -5.93 -0.60 3.46
N LEU A 133 -5.46 -1.21 4.55
CA LEU A 133 -5.17 -0.53 5.81
C LEU A 133 -3.73 -0.82 6.23
N VAL A 134 -3.26 -0.12 7.25
CA VAL A 134 -1.99 -0.39 7.92
C VAL A 134 -2.28 -0.65 9.39
N ARG A 135 -1.59 -1.62 9.99
CA ARG A 135 -1.63 -1.83 11.43
C ARG A 135 -0.28 -1.56 12.07
N LEU A 136 -0.32 -1.11 13.32
CA LEU A 136 0.84 -0.94 14.20
C LEU A 136 0.58 -1.75 15.47
N SER A 137 1.46 -2.70 15.75
CA SER A 137 1.41 -3.46 17.00
C SER A 137 2.07 -2.67 18.12
N LEU A 138 1.32 -2.45 19.21
CA LEU A 138 1.76 -1.76 20.43
C LEU A 138 1.69 -2.74 21.62
N PRO A 139 2.39 -2.48 22.74
CA PRO A 139 2.24 -3.30 23.94
C PRO A 139 0.80 -3.32 24.44
N GLY A 140 0.12 -4.46 24.29
CA GLY A 140 -1.27 -4.66 24.72
C GLY A 140 -2.35 -4.03 23.83
N ALA A 141 -1.99 -3.48 22.66
CA ALA A 141 -2.94 -2.85 21.74
C ALA A 141 -2.51 -2.98 20.28
N MET A 142 -3.47 -2.82 19.37
CA MET A 142 -3.23 -2.70 17.94
C MET A 142 -3.88 -1.42 17.45
N LEU A 143 -3.12 -0.59 16.74
CA LEU A 143 -3.64 0.58 16.07
C LEU A 143 -3.83 0.26 14.59
N VAL A 144 -5.03 0.47 14.06
CA VAL A 144 -5.33 0.35 12.63
C VAL A 144 -5.45 1.75 12.05
N LEU A 145 -4.76 2.01 10.96
CA LEU A 145 -4.61 3.31 10.32
C LEU A 145 -5.06 3.22 8.86
N ASP A 146 -5.67 4.29 8.36
CA ASP A 146 -6.05 4.43 6.95
C ASP A 146 -5.24 5.52 6.24
N PRO A 147 -4.12 5.18 5.57
CA PRO A 147 -3.34 6.13 4.79
C PRO A 147 -4.12 6.80 3.64
N PHE A 148 -5.22 6.21 3.16
CA PHE A 148 -6.08 6.86 2.17
C PHE A 148 -6.81 8.07 2.76
N SER A 149 -7.15 8.00 4.04
CA SER A 149 -7.83 9.03 4.82
C SER A 149 -6.85 9.75 5.75
N GLY A 150 -5.65 10.10 5.27
CA GLY A 150 -4.70 10.91 6.04
C GLY A 150 -4.04 10.20 7.22
N GLY A 151 -4.05 8.86 7.24
CA GLY A 151 -3.50 8.07 8.33
C GLY A 151 -4.37 8.07 9.58
N GLU A 152 -5.67 8.32 9.44
CA GLU A 152 -6.64 8.29 10.53
C GLU A 152 -6.73 6.92 11.20
N ALA A 153 -6.80 6.92 12.53
CA ALA A 153 -7.06 5.72 13.33
C ALA A 153 -8.48 5.20 13.06
N GLN A 154 -8.60 3.90 12.79
CA GLN A 154 -9.88 3.25 12.52
C GLN A 154 -10.40 2.59 13.79
N SER A 155 -11.60 2.99 14.21
CA SER A 155 -12.30 2.32 15.30
C SER A 155 -12.89 0.99 14.83
N GLU A 156 -13.26 0.13 15.79
CA GLU A 156 -14.02 -1.09 15.48
C GLU A 156 -15.31 -0.80 14.70
N ALA A 157 -16.00 0.30 15.03
CA ALA A 157 -17.22 0.70 14.33
C ALA A 157 -16.93 1.04 12.86
N ASP A 158 -15.81 1.71 12.56
CA ASP A 158 -15.40 2.04 11.19
C ASP A 158 -15.08 0.77 10.39
N LEU A 159 -14.36 -0.16 11.00
CA LEU A 159 -14.02 -1.45 10.39
C LEU A 159 -15.27 -2.27 10.08
N ARG A 160 -16.22 -2.35 11.03
CA ARG A 160 -17.51 -3.05 10.82
C ARG A 160 -18.35 -2.38 9.73
N ALA A 161 -18.40 -1.05 9.70
CA ALA A 161 -19.10 -0.31 8.66
C ALA A 161 -18.52 -0.58 7.27
N ARG A 162 -17.20 -0.74 7.16
CA ARG A 162 -16.54 -1.13 5.90
C ARG A 162 -16.89 -2.56 5.48
N LEU A 163 -16.90 -3.53 6.41
CA LEU A 163 -17.29 -4.91 6.10
C LEU A 163 -18.74 -4.98 5.58
N LEU A 164 -19.66 -4.24 6.19
CA LEU A 164 -21.07 -4.20 5.77
C LEU A 164 -21.25 -3.68 4.33
N ARG A 165 -20.37 -2.81 3.85
CA ARG A 165 -20.43 -2.29 2.46
C ARG A 165 -20.00 -3.30 1.41
N VAL A 166 -19.24 -4.33 1.80
CA VAL A 166 -18.56 -5.23 0.86
C VAL A 166 -18.89 -6.70 1.03
N ILE A 167 -19.44 -7.10 2.18
CA ILE A 167 -19.95 -8.44 2.43
C ILE A 167 -21.48 -8.36 2.37
N PRO A 168 -22.10 -8.86 1.28
CA PRO A 168 -23.56 -8.89 1.18
C PRO A 168 -24.20 -9.76 2.27
N GLU A 169 -25.42 -9.41 2.68
CA GLU A 169 -26.20 -10.20 3.61
C GLU A 169 -26.34 -11.66 3.12
N GLY A 170 -26.16 -12.62 4.03
CA GLY A 170 -26.26 -14.05 3.74
C GLY A 170 -24.98 -14.70 3.17
N GLN A 171 -23.95 -13.92 2.79
CA GLN A 171 -22.67 -14.48 2.30
C GLN A 171 -21.65 -14.78 3.41
N ALA A 172 -21.93 -14.38 4.64
CA ALA A 172 -21.12 -14.65 5.83
C ALA A 172 -21.50 -15.97 6.53
N GLY A 173 -21.86 -17.01 5.76
CA GLY A 173 -22.15 -18.34 6.32
C GLY A 173 -23.32 -18.39 7.31
N GLY A 174 -24.29 -17.47 7.17
CA GLY A 174 -25.44 -17.34 8.09
C GLY A 174 -25.17 -16.50 9.34
N VAL A 175 -23.96 -15.99 9.54
CA VAL A 175 -23.61 -15.08 10.65
C VAL A 175 -23.80 -13.62 10.19
N PRO A 176 -24.43 -12.75 11.01
CA PRO A 176 -24.46 -11.32 10.71
C PRO A 176 -23.05 -10.73 10.60
N VAL A 177 -22.80 -9.89 9.59
CA VAL A 177 -21.48 -9.26 9.38
C VAL A 177 -21.04 -8.46 10.62
N THR A 178 -21.99 -7.90 11.36
CA THR A 178 -21.77 -7.18 12.62
C THR A 178 -21.21 -8.05 13.74
N GLU A 179 -21.37 -9.38 13.67
CA GLU A 179 -20.93 -10.34 14.69
C GLU A 179 -19.64 -11.08 14.29
N LEU A 180 -19.15 -10.86 13.06
CA LEU A 180 -17.91 -11.47 12.62
C LEU A 180 -16.73 -11.00 13.49
N PRO A 181 -15.80 -11.92 13.85
CA PRO A 181 -14.56 -11.53 14.50
C PRO A 181 -13.74 -10.66 13.52
N LEU A 182 -13.15 -9.57 14.04
CA LEU A 182 -12.32 -8.68 13.21
C LEU A 182 -10.92 -9.21 12.97
N ASP A 183 -10.35 -9.97 13.91
CA ASP A 183 -8.96 -10.43 13.85
C ASP A 183 -8.56 -11.11 12.52
N PRO A 184 -9.37 -12.00 11.93
CA PRO A 184 -9.04 -12.62 10.63
C PRO A 184 -8.93 -11.61 9.48
N PHE A 185 -9.63 -10.47 9.57
CA PHE A 185 -9.57 -9.41 8.56
C PHE A 185 -8.40 -8.44 8.80
N LEU A 186 -7.75 -8.52 9.96
CA LEU A 186 -6.63 -7.67 10.39
C LEU A 186 -5.29 -8.42 10.39
N GLU A 187 -5.23 -9.61 9.78
CA GLU A 187 -3.98 -10.33 9.56
C GLU A 187 -3.01 -9.52 8.69
N PRO A 188 -1.70 -9.58 9.00
CA PRO A 188 -0.70 -8.84 8.25
C PRO A 188 -0.59 -9.41 6.83
N ALA A 189 -0.62 -8.51 5.85
CA ALA A 189 -0.38 -8.84 4.46
C ALA A 189 1.13 -8.79 4.18
N GLY A 190 1.68 -9.90 3.67
CA GLY A 190 3.04 -9.93 3.14
C GLY A 190 3.21 -9.03 1.92
N LYS A 191 4.42 -8.58 1.64
CA LYS A 191 4.81 -7.81 0.45
C LYS A 191 4.34 -8.47 -0.84
N ARG A 192 4.45 -9.80 -0.98
CA ARG A 192 3.89 -10.52 -2.15
C ARG A 192 2.37 -10.38 -2.24
N GLN A 193 1.66 -10.49 -1.13
CA GLN A 193 0.21 -10.30 -1.09
C GLN A 193 -0.18 -8.85 -1.42
N ILE A 194 0.61 -7.86 -0.97
CA ILE A 194 0.44 -6.44 -1.31
C ILE A 194 0.61 -6.23 -2.81
N LEU A 195 1.69 -6.77 -3.41
CA LEU A 195 1.95 -6.67 -4.84
C LEU A 195 0.86 -7.38 -5.67
N ALA A 196 0.41 -8.56 -5.25
CA ALA A 196 -0.70 -9.25 -5.88
C ALA A 196 -1.99 -8.43 -5.80
N ARG A 197 -2.27 -7.76 -4.67
CA ARG A 197 -3.43 -6.88 -4.52
C ARG A 197 -3.33 -5.67 -5.45
N LEU A 198 -2.16 -5.06 -5.58
CA LEU A 198 -1.88 -3.96 -6.50
C LEU A 198 -2.12 -4.38 -7.97
N LEU A 199 -1.58 -5.53 -8.38
CA LEU A 199 -1.74 -6.05 -9.73
C LEU A 199 -3.19 -6.43 -10.04
N ARG A 200 -3.93 -6.99 -9.06
CA ARG A 200 -5.38 -7.25 -9.21
C ARG A 200 -6.17 -5.96 -9.43
N ASN A 201 -5.77 -4.86 -8.78
CA ASN A 201 -6.38 -3.55 -9.00
C ASN A 201 -6.15 -3.04 -10.43
N LEU A 202 -4.89 -3.05 -10.88
CA LEU A 202 -4.54 -2.68 -12.25
C LEU A 202 -5.24 -3.56 -13.30
N LYS A 203 -5.34 -4.88 -13.06
CA LYS A 203 -6.07 -5.82 -13.90
C LYS A 203 -7.53 -5.41 -14.05
N ALA A 204 -8.20 -5.07 -12.94
CA ALA A 204 -9.59 -4.64 -12.96
C ALA A 204 -9.75 -3.34 -13.79
N ILE A 205 -8.90 -2.34 -13.52
CA ILE A 205 -8.91 -1.05 -14.23
C ILE A 205 -8.72 -1.23 -15.74
N TYR A 206 -7.68 -1.96 -16.18
CA TYR A 206 -7.40 -2.10 -17.61
C TYR A 206 -8.37 -3.01 -18.35
N ARG A 207 -8.99 -3.96 -17.64
CA ARG A 207 -10.09 -4.75 -18.20
C ARG A 207 -11.32 -3.89 -18.44
N GLU A 208 -11.69 -3.05 -17.48
CA GLU A 208 -12.85 -2.16 -17.60
C GLU A 208 -12.64 -1.04 -18.64
N ALA A 209 -11.42 -0.53 -18.74
CA ALA A 209 -11.03 0.49 -19.72
C ALA A 209 -10.72 -0.06 -21.13
N ASP A 210 -10.92 -1.37 -21.36
CA ASP A 210 -10.62 -2.08 -22.62
C ASP A 210 -9.23 -1.77 -23.18
N LYS A 211 -8.19 -1.93 -22.34
CA LYS A 211 -6.78 -1.73 -22.70
C LYS A 211 -6.03 -3.08 -22.76
N PRO A 212 -6.22 -3.89 -23.82
CA PRO A 212 -5.72 -5.27 -23.85
C PRO A 212 -4.20 -5.39 -23.74
N GLN A 213 -3.43 -4.48 -24.32
CA GLN A 213 -1.95 -4.50 -24.19
C GLN A 213 -1.52 -4.27 -22.74
N ARG A 214 -2.08 -3.26 -22.07
CA ARG A 214 -1.79 -2.98 -20.65
C ARG A 214 -2.25 -4.11 -19.74
N LEU A 215 -3.39 -4.71 -20.05
CA LEU A 215 -3.89 -5.87 -19.33
C LEU A 215 -2.93 -7.06 -19.46
N LEU A 216 -2.38 -7.31 -20.64
CA LEU A 216 -1.39 -8.36 -20.86
C LEU A 216 -0.12 -8.13 -20.04
N ASP A 217 0.41 -6.91 -20.00
CA ASP A 217 1.57 -6.55 -19.18
C ASP A 217 1.33 -6.89 -17.69
N VAL A 218 0.17 -6.51 -17.17
CA VAL A 218 -0.23 -6.80 -15.78
C VAL A 218 -0.39 -8.31 -15.54
N LEU A 219 -1.00 -9.05 -16.47
CA LEU A 219 -1.16 -10.49 -16.35
C LEU A 219 0.19 -11.21 -16.33
N ASN A 220 1.16 -10.77 -17.15
CA ASN A 220 2.52 -11.30 -17.14
C ASN A 220 3.20 -11.10 -15.77
N ARG A 221 3.03 -9.93 -15.15
CA ARG A 221 3.52 -9.67 -13.78
C ARG A 221 2.85 -10.56 -12.74
N MET A 222 1.54 -10.80 -12.86
CA MET A 222 0.80 -11.67 -11.94
C MET A 222 1.26 -13.12 -11.96
N LEU A 223 1.87 -13.61 -13.06
CA LEU A 223 2.42 -14.97 -13.13
C LEU A 223 3.71 -15.14 -12.33
N ILE A 224 4.35 -14.02 -11.97
CA ILE A 224 5.66 -13.97 -11.30
C ILE A 224 5.50 -13.48 -9.84
N ALA A 225 4.36 -12.85 -9.51
CA ALA A 225 4.08 -12.18 -8.24
C ALA A 225 3.60 -13.09 -7.10
#